data_AF-A0A8S9RXX8-F1
#
_entry.id   AF-A0A8S9RXX8-F1
#
_cell.length_a   1.000
_cell.length_b   1.000
_cell.length_c   1.000
_cell.angle_alpha   90.00
_cell.angle_beta   90.00
_cell.angle_gamma   90.00
#
_symmetry.space_group_name_H-M   'P 1'
#
loop_
_entity.id
_entity.type
_entity.pdbx_description
1 polymer ?
#
loop_
_entity_poly.entity_id
_entity_poly.type
_entity_poly.pdbx_seq_one_letter_code
_entity_poly.pdbx_strand_id
1 'polypeptide(L)'
;MEEDRAVVIGGGASRYALKPTRINSEDILICVDVDAESMAEMKTTGTNGRPLTRMECVKQAIILFIHNKLSINPDHRFAFATLSKSAAWVCERFRGFFRFISNAP
;
A
#
# COMPACT_ATOMS: atom_id res chain seq x y z
N MET A 1 -42.91 -0.75 26.59
CA MET A 1 -41.93 -0.14 27.51
C MET A 1 -41.03 -1.26 27.99
N GLU A 2 -39.92 -1.48 27.28
CA GLU A 2 -38.65 -1.93 27.86
C GLU A 2 -37.60 -1.74 26.76
N GLU A 3 -36.76 -0.71 26.96
CA GLU A 3 -35.69 -0.27 26.07
C GLU A 3 -34.42 -0.89 26.62
N ASP A 4 -33.92 -1.96 25.99
CA ASP A 4 -32.66 -2.57 26.41
C ASP A 4 -31.51 -1.76 25.80
N ARG A 5 -30.98 -0.84 26.61
CA ARG A 5 -29.84 0.02 26.26
C ARG A 5 -28.56 -0.82 26.31
N ALA A 6 -28.18 -1.35 25.16
CA ALA A 6 -26.85 -1.93 24.98
C ALA A 6 -25.77 -0.88 25.24
N VAL A 7 -25.00 -1.13 26.30
CA VAL A 7 -23.84 -0.33 26.73
C VAL A 7 -22.78 -0.36 25.63
N VAL A 8 -22.50 0.78 25.01
CA VAL A 8 -21.36 0.95 24.10
C VAL A 8 -20.09 1.07 24.94
N ILE A 9 -19.45 -0.06 25.23
CA ILE A 9 -18.08 -0.06 25.77
C ILE A 9 -17.12 0.14 24.60
N GLY A 10 -16.44 1.28 24.59
CA GLY A 10 -15.43 1.63 23.60
C GLY A 10 -14.16 0.77 23.69
N GLY A 11 -13.38 0.82 22.60
CA GLY A 11 -11.94 0.57 22.67
C GLY A 11 -11.48 -0.86 22.36
N GLY A 12 -11.88 -1.40 21.21
CA GLY A 12 -11.18 -2.53 20.61
C GLY A 12 -10.83 -2.19 19.17
N ALA A 13 -9.58 -1.82 18.89
CA ALA A 13 -9.08 -1.91 17.53
C ALA A 13 -9.30 -3.35 17.09
N SER A 14 -10.31 -3.58 16.25
CA SER A 14 -10.64 -4.89 15.72
C SER A 14 -9.41 -5.35 14.95
N ARG A 15 -8.54 -6.12 15.60
CA ARG A 15 -7.37 -6.73 14.97
C ARG A 15 -7.92 -7.53 13.81
N TYR A 16 -7.59 -7.10 12.60
CA TYR A 16 -8.01 -7.78 11.40
C TYR A 16 -7.56 -9.23 11.49
N ALA A 17 -8.52 -10.14 11.70
CA ALA A 17 -8.27 -11.56 11.89
C ALA A 17 -8.63 -12.27 10.58
N LEU A 18 -7.62 -12.78 9.88
CA LEU A 18 -7.81 -13.59 8.69
C LEU A 18 -8.46 -14.93 9.07
N LYS A 19 -9.35 -15.44 8.20
CA LYS A 19 -9.84 -16.81 8.32
C LYS A 19 -8.63 -17.77 8.30
N PRO A 20 -8.60 -18.82 9.13
CA PRO A 20 -7.54 -19.81 9.07
C PRO A 20 -7.55 -20.52 7.70
N THR A 21 -6.69 -20.08 6.80
CA THR A 21 -6.47 -20.66 5.47
C THR A 21 -4.97 -20.79 5.25
N ARG A 22 -4.54 -21.75 4.41
CA ARG A 22 -3.14 -21.77 3.98
C ARG A 22 -2.85 -20.49 3.21
N ILE A 23 -1.86 -19.74 3.68
CA ILE A 23 -1.38 -18.53 3.03
C ILE A 23 -0.25 -18.95 2.11
N ASN A 24 -0.51 -18.94 0.81
CA ASN A 24 0.48 -19.31 -0.20
C ASN A 24 1.38 -18.11 -0.52
N SER A 25 2.59 -18.38 -0.99
CA SER A 25 3.45 -17.37 -1.59
C SER A 25 2.85 -16.89 -2.91
N GLU A 26 3.00 -15.59 -3.20
CA GLU A 26 2.41 -14.96 -4.39
C GLU A 26 3.48 -14.13 -5.10
N ASP A 27 3.36 -14.06 -6.43
CA ASP A 27 4.10 -13.15 -7.29
C ASP A 27 3.19 -11.98 -7.65
N ILE A 28 3.50 -10.80 -7.12
CA ILE A 28 2.63 -9.62 -7.21
C ILE A 28 3.30 -8.58 -8.12
N LEU A 29 2.68 -8.31 -9.27
CA LEU A 29 3.07 -7.22 -10.16
C LEU A 29 2.27 -5.96 -9.82
N ILE A 30 2.96 -4.89 -9.43
CA ILE A 30 2.36 -3.58 -9.20
C ILE A 30 2.64 -2.70 -10.42
N CYS A 31 1.58 -2.37 -11.16
CA CYS A 31 1.64 -1.41 -12.25
C CYS A 31 1.17 -0.04 -11.74
N VAL A 32 2.02 0.97 -11.84
CA VAL A 32 1.72 2.34 -11.40
C VAL A 32 1.57 3.22 -12.62
N ASP A 33 0.42 3.86 -12.77
CA ASP A 33 0.22 4.87 -13.80
C ASP A 33 0.95 6.17 -13.42
N VAL A 34 1.80 6.65 -14.34
CA VAL A 34 2.65 7.82 -14.17
C VAL A 34 2.37 8.79 -15.32
N ASP A 35 1.44 9.69 -15.03
CA ASP A 35 1.04 10.78 -15.90
C ASP A 35 1.09 12.14 -15.16
N ALA A 36 0.68 13.21 -15.85
CA ALA A 36 0.66 14.55 -15.26
C ALA A 36 -0.35 14.67 -14.10
N GLU A 37 -1.45 13.93 -14.14
CA GLU A 37 -2.44 13.94 -13.06
C GLU A 37 -1.87 13.32 -11.78
N SER A 38 -1.04 12.30 -11.90
CA SER A 38 -0.38 11.65 -10.76
C SER A 38 0.52 12.61 -9.95
N MET A 39 0.99 13.70 -10.56
CA MET A 39 1.79 14.72 -9.90
C MET A 39 0.96 15.85 -9.29
N ALA A 40 -0.35 15.90 -9.54
CA ALA A 40 -1.20 16.95 -9.01
C ALA A 40 -1.38 16.81 -7.49
N GLU A 41 -1.31 17.97 -6.81
CA GLU A 41 -1.50 18.05 -5.37
C GLU A 41 -2.90 17.59 -4.95
N MET A 42 -2.95 16.97 -3.79
CA MET A 42 -4.17 16.57 -3.10
C MET A 42 -4.52 17.61 -2.05
N LYS A 43 -5.81 17.69 -1.70
CA LYS A 43 -6.31 18.55 -0.61
C LYS A 43 -5.92 18.02 0.80
N THR A 44 -4.98 17.08 0.86
CA THR A 44 -4.52 16.42 2.08
C THR A 44 -3.07 16.82 2.33
N THR A 45 -2.78 17.22 3.56
CA THR A 45 -1.43 17.57 3.99
C THR A 45 -0.74 16.35 4.59
N GLY A 46 0.54 16.16 4.27
CA GLY A 46 1.39 15.16 4.91
C GLY A 46 1.69 15.52 6.37
N THR A 47 2.45 14.65 7.04
CA THR A 47 2.80 14.77 8.47
C THR A 47 3.49 16.09 8.83
N ASN A 48 4.06 16.79 7.85
CA ASN A 48 4.80 18.05 8.03
C ASN A 48 4.01 19.28 7.54
N GLY A 49 2.69 19.14 7.28
CA GLY A 49 1.86 20.22 6.76
C GLY A 49 2.05 20.53 5.27
N ARG A 50 2.99 19.85 4.59
CA ARG A 50 3.22 19.99 3.14
C ARG A 50 2.08 19.33 2.35
N PRO A 51 1.55 19.97 1.28
CA PRO A 51 0.65 19.32 0.34
C PRO A 51 1.28 18.05 -0.25
N LEU A 52 0.54 16.96 -0.27
CA LEU A 52 0.99 15.71 -0.91
C LEU A 52 0.50 15.66 -2.35
N THR A 53 1.35 15.21 -3.25
CA THR A 53 0.96 14.78 -4.59
C THR A 53 0.24 13.43 -4.54
N ARG A 54 -0.59 13.12 -5.54
CA ARG A 54 -1.23 11.79 -5.66
C ARG A 54 -0.18 10.68 -5.68
N MET A 55 0.93 10.88 -6.38
CA MET A 55 2.03 9.93 -6.46
C MET A 55 2.68 9.66 -5.10
N GLU A 56 2.85 10.67 -4.24
CA GLU A 56 3.37 10.47 -2.88
C GLU A 56 2.42 9.60 -2.04
N CYS A 57 1.11 9.83 -2.15
CA CYS A 57 0.10 8.99 -1.49
C CYS A 57 0.12 7.55 -2.03
N VAL A 58 0.22 7.37 -3.35
CA VAL A 58 0.32 6.04 -3.99
C VAL A 58 1.58 5.31 -3.51
N LYS A 59 2.73 5.99 -3.48
CA LYS A 59 3.98 5.42 -2.93
C LYS A 59 3.78 4.94 -1.49
N GLN A 60 3.19 5.76 -0.63
CA GLN A 60 2.91 5.38 0.77
C GLN A 60 1.95 4.19 0.90
N ALA A 61 0.89 4.15 0.08
CA ALA A 61 -0.07 3.05 0.08
C ALA A 61 0.58 1.73 -0.35
N ILE A 62 1.41 1.77 -1.40
CA ILE A 62 2.18 0.62 -1.88
C ILE A 62 3.16 0.12 -0.81
N ILE A 63 3.85 1.03 -0.12
CA ILE A 63 4.76 0.71 0.99
C ILE A 63 4.01 -0.06 2.09
N LEU A 64 2.86 0.46 2.53
CA LEU A 64 2.04 -0.17 3.55
C LEU A 64 1.53 -1.55 3.09
N PHE A 65 1.05 -1.64 1.84
CA PHE A 65 0.56 -2.89 1.27
C PHE A 65 1.64 -3.98 1.27
N ILE A 66 2.86 -3.66 0.82
CA ILE A 66 3.97 -4.61 0.77
C ILE A 66 4.37 -5.05 2.18
N HIS A 67 4.49 -4.11 3.12
CA HIS A 67 4.80 -4.43 4.50
C HIS A 67 3.77 -5.39 5.10
N ASN A 68 2.48 -5.13 4.87
CA ASN A 68 1.41 -5.97 5.38
C ASN A 68 1.45 -7.37 4.74
N LYS A 69 1.65 -7.48 3.42
CA LYS A 69 1.79 -8.78 2.75
C LYS A 69 3.01 -9.55 3.28
N LEU A 70 4.17 -8.93 3.38
CA LEU A 70 5.38 -9.58 3.92
C LEU A 70 5.24 -9.99 5.40
N SER A 71 4.49 -9.23 6.21
CA SER A 71 4.19 -9.60 7.60
C SER A 71 3.31 -10.85 7.71
N ILE A 72 2.50 -11.11 6.69
CA ILE A 72 1.61 -12.28 6.59
C ILE A 72 2.39 -13.50 6.09
N ASN A 73 3.20 -13.33 5.05
CA ASN A 73 4.09 -14.37 4.52
C ASN A 73 5.36 -13.72 3.92
N PRO A 74 6.56 -14.00 4.47
CA PRO A 74 7.81 -13.39 4.00
C PRO A 74 8.22 -13.86 2.60
N ASP A 75 7.65 -14.95 2.08
CA ASP A 75 7.97 -15.50 0.77
C ASP A 75 7.19 -14.84 -0.39
N HIS A 76 6.34 -13.84 -0.10
CA HIS A 76 5.75 -13.03 -1.17
C HIS A 76 6.80 -12.26 -1.95
N ARG A 77 6.62 -12.21 -3.27
CA ARG A 77 7.53 -11.57 -4.21
C ARG A 77 6.81 -10.40 -4.89
N PHE A 78 7.43 -9.21 -4.93
CA PHE A 78 6.91 -8.03 -5.64
C PHE A 78 7.77 -7.58 -6.84
N ALA A 79 7.11 -7.21 -7.95
CA ALA A 79 7.72 -6.58 -9.12
C ALA A 79 6.96 -5.29 -9.46
N PHE A 80 7.63 -4.35 -10.14
CA PHE A 80 7.08 -3.03 -10.43
C PHE A 80 7.20 -2.67 -11.89
N ALA A 81 6.12 -2.13 -12.44
CA ALA A 81 6.09 -1.51 -13.75
C ALA A 81 5.45 -0.12 -13.66
N THR A 82 5.92 0.81 -14.47
CA THR A 82 5.23 2.06 -14.73
C THR A 82 4.43 1.96 -16.01
N LEU A 83 3.27 2.59 -16.01
CA LEU A 83 2.45 2.82 -17.18
C LEU A 83 2.55 4.31 -17.47
N SER A 84 2.94 4.67 -18.68
CA SER A 84 2.87 6.05 -19.18
C SER A 84 2.51 5.97 -20.66
N LYS A 85 3.28 6.58 -21.56
CA LYS A 85 3.12 6.36 -23.02
C LYS A 85 3.29 4.89 -23.43
N SER A 86 4.08 4.13 -22.68
CA SER A 86 4.24 2.69 -22.80
C SER A 86 4.47 2.08 -21.42
N ALA A 87 4.27 0.77 -21.29
CA ALA A 87 4.63 0.04 -20.08
C ALA A 87 6.15 -0.13 -20.01
N ALA A 88 6.74 0.12 -18.84
CA ALA A 88 8.16 -0.08 -18.59
C ALA A 88 8.37 -0.76 -17.23
N TRP A 89 9.30 -1.72 -17.17
CA TRP A 89 9.70 -2.33 -15.91
C TRP A 89 10.56 -1.35 -15.10
N VAL A 90 10.18 -1.07 -13.85
CA VAL A 90 11.03 -0.31 -12.92
C VAL A 90 11.94 -1.25 -12.16
N CYS A 91 11.45 -2.46 -11.85
CA CYS A 91 12.24 -3.49 -11.20
C CYS A 91 11.82 -4.85 -11.76
N GLU A 92 12.67 -5.41 -12.61
CA GLU A 92 12.45 -6.69 -13.32
C GLU A 92 12.66 -7.91 -12.40
N ARG A 93 13.27 -7.72 -11.22
CA ARG A 93 13.52 -8.80 -10.26
C ARG A 93 12.84 -8.52 -8.93
N PHE A 94 12.02 -9.49 -8.54
CA PHE A 94 11.53 -9.73 -7.20
C PHE A 94 12.65 -9.76 -6.14
N ARG A 95 13.11 -8.59 -5.66
CA ARG A 95 14.19 -8.45 -4.65
C ARG A 95 13.84 -7.38 -3.63
N GLY A 96 14.40 -7.53 -2.42
CA GLY A 96 14.08 -6.78 -1.21
C GLY A 96 13.78 -5.29 -1.39
N PHE A 97 12.60 -4.91 -0.88
CA PHE A 97 11.93 -3.60 -0.89
C PHE A 97 12.81 -2.36 -0.66
N PHE A 98 13.88 -2.47 0.14
CA PHE A 98 14.69 -1.33 0.57
C PHE A 98 15.45 -0.61 -0.57
N ARG A 99 15.71 -1.30 -1.68
CA ARG A 99 16.47 -0.74 -2.81
C ARG A 99 15.62 0.09 -3.79
N PHE A 100 14.29 -0.05 -3.74
CA PHE A 100 13.35 0.71 -4.56
C PHE A 100 13.17 2.15 -4.05
N ILE A 101 13.09 2.33 -2.72
CA ILE A 101 12.89 3.65 -2.10
C ILE A 101 14.11 4.58 -2.28
N SER A 102 15.30 4.01 -2.50
CA SER A 102 16.56 4.75 -2.60
C SER A 102 16.96 5.17 -4.02
N ASN A 103 16.32 4.64 -5.07
CA ASN A 103 16.76 4.85 -6.47
C ASN A 103 15.64 5.27 -7.44
N ALA A 104 14.41 5.50 -6.96
CA ALA A 104 13.35 6.06 -7.80
C ALA A 104 13.49 7.60 -7.85
N PRO A 105 13.57 8.23 -9.04
CA PRO A 105 13.57 9.68 -9.16
C PRO A 105 12.28 10.33 -8.63
#